data_AF-A0A660MC33-F1
#
_entry.id   AF-A0A660MC33-F1
#
_cell.length_a   1.000
_cell.length_b   1.000
_cell.length_c   1.000
_cell.angle_alpha   90.00
_cell.angle_beta   90.00
_cell.angle_gamma   90.00
#
_symmetry.space_group_name_H-M   'P 1'
#
loop_
_entity.id
_entity.type
_entity.pdbx_description
1 polymer ?
#
loop_
_entity_poly.entity_id
_entity_poly.type
_entity_poly.pdbx_seq_one_letter_code
_entity_poly.pdbx_strand_id
1 'polypeptide(L)'
;MTRHLWNLAGFLAFLLGLIGLLLPIMPTVPFLIVAAWCWAKGSPRFHRWLIEHQHFGPAIAAWNERRAVPRSGKIAASLMLAVSVSTTLYFLGDRYFAFILPLVLLILAVMIWVWRLPDA
;
A
#
# COMPACT_ATOMS: atom_id res chain seq x y z
N MET A 1 15.15 6.54 -23.23
CA MET A 1 13.71 6.85 -23.14
C MET A 1 13.04 6.25 -21.90
N THR A 2 13.09 4.93 -21.70
CA THR A 2 12.35 4.22 -20.63
C THR A 2 12.66 4.69 -19.21
N ARG A 3 13.93 5.01 -18.89
CA ARG A 3 14.33 5.50 -17.56
C ARG A 3 13.65 6.82 -17.17
N HIS A 4 13.42 7.72 -18.13
CA HIS A 4 12.75 9.01 -17.86
C HIS A 4 11.25 8.83 -17.60
N LEU A 5 10.58 7.92 -18.32
CA LEU A 5 9.18 7.57 -18.05
C LEU A 5 9.00 7.02 -16.64
N TRP A 6 9.87 6.10 -16.22
CA TRP A 6 9.84 5.54 -14.87
C TRP A 6 10.06 6.62 -13.80
N ASN A 7 10.95 7.58 -14.04
CA ASN A 7 11.16 8.68 -13.09
C ASN A 7 9.97 9.64 -13.01
N LEU A 8 9.34 9.94 -14.16
CA LEU A 8 8.16 10.80 -14.20
C LEU A 8 6.98 10.14 -13.46
N ALA A 9 6.74 8.85 -13.72
CA ALA A 9 5.71 8.06 -13.04
C ALA A 9 5.98 7.97 -11.53
N GLY A 10 7.25 7.78 -11.14
CA GLY A 10 7.66 7.76 -9.74
C GLY A 10 7.37 9.09 -9.02
N PHE A 11 7.68 10.21 -9.67
CA PHE A 11 7.35 11.54 -9.14
C PHE A 11 5.84 11.78 -9.04
N LEU A 12 5.08 11.38 -10.05
CA LEU A 12 3.62 11.53 -10.04
C LEU A 12 2.98 10.76 -8.88
N ALA A 13 3.40 9.51 -8.70
CA ALA A 13 2.93 8.66 -7.60
C ALA A 13 3.37 9.21 -6.24
N PHE A 14 4.60 9.72 -6.11
CA PHE A 14 5.06 10.35 -4.88
C PHE A 14 4.25 11.60 -4.52
N LEU A 15 3.97 12.47 -5.49
CA LEU A 15 3.11 13.65 -5.32
C LEU A 15 1.69 13.25 -4.88
N LEU A 16 1.10 12.23 -5.50
CA LEU A 16 -0.19 11.68 -5.09
C LEU A 16 -0.16 11.16 -3.65
N GLY A 17 0.90 10.46 -3.25
CA GLY A 17 1.10 10.00 -1.88
C GLY A 17 1.22 11.16 -0.88
N LEU A 18 1.92 12.23 -1.26
CA LEU A 18 2.05 13.44 -0.44
C LEU A 18 0.74 14.20 -0.32
N ILE A 19 -0.03 14.32 -1.41
CA ILE A 19 -1.37 14.90 -1.40
C ILE A 19 -2.30 14.06 -0.52
N GLY A 20 -2.23 12.73 -0.59
CA GLY A 20 -2.98 11.84 0.28
C GLY A 20 -2.59 11.94 1.76
N LEU A 21 -1.39 12.42 2.08
CA LEU A 21 -1.01 12.70 3.47
C LEU A 21 -1.76 13.93 4.00
N LEU A 22 -2.00 14.92 3.14
CA LEU A 22 -2.79 16.11 3.45
C LEU A 22 -4.30 15.85 3.40
N LEU A 23 -4.75 14.95 2.53
CA LEU A 23 -6.14 14.50 2.41
C LEU A 23 -6.28 13.08 2.99
N PRO A 24 -6.67 12.92 4.27
CA PRO A 24 -6.69 11.63 4.98
C PRO A 24 -7.68 10.58 4.43
N ILE A 25 -8.35 10.87 3.32
CA ILE A 25 -9.25 9.96 2.59
C ILE A 25 -8.46 9.06 1.62
N MET A 26 -7.28 9.49 1.14
CA MET A 26 -6.53 8.73 0.13
C MET A 26 -5.56 7.74 0.78
N PRO A 27 -5.48 6.47 0.31
CA PRO A 27 -4.48 5.54 0.81
C PRO A 27 -3.10 5.96 0.29
N THR A 28 -2.25 6.52 1.16
CA THR A 28 -0.91 7.03 0.80
C THR A 28 0.10 5.93 0.49
N VAL A 29 0.00 4.81 1.21
CA VAL A 29 0.94 3.68 1.13
C VAL A 29 1.03 3.08 -0.29
N PRO A 30 -0.08 2.76 -0.99
CA PRO A 30 -0.03 2.30 -2.37
C PRO A 30 0.74 3.21 -3.32
N PHE A 31 0.52 4.54 -3.23
CA PHE A 31 1.19 5.50 -4.11
C PHE A 31 2.69 5.56 -3.84
N LEU A 32 3.09 5.50 -2.57
CA LEU A 32 4.49 5.46 -2.18
C LEU A 32 5.17 4.16 -2.63
N ILE A 33 4.48 3.01 -2.59
CA ILE A 33 5.00 1.74 -3.12
C ILE A 33 5.21 1.81 -4.63
N VAL A 34 4.26 2.38 -5.37
CA VAL A 34 4.38 2.57 -6.82
C VAL A 34 5.54 3.53 -7.12
N ALA A 35 5.67 4.63 -6.38
CA ALA A 35 6.79 5.55 -6.50
C ALA A 35 8.15 4.85 -6.28
N ALA A 36 8.24 4.04 -5.22
CA ALA A 36 9.42 3.25 -4.89
C ALA A 36 9.81 2.29 -6.03
N TRP A 37 8.83 1.57 -6.58
CA TRP A 37 9.03 0.61 -7.66
C TRP A 37 9.42 1.30 -8.98
N CYS A 38 8.80 2.43 -9.29
CA CYS A 38 9.13 3.23 -10.46
C CYS A 38 10.56 3.78 -10.37
N TRP A 39 10.97 4.32 -9.22
CA TRP A 39 12.34 4.81 -9.03
C TRP A 39 13.38 3.69 -8.98
N ALA A 40 13.04 2.49 -8.48
CA ALA A 40 13.92 1.31 -8.56
C ALA A 40 14.32 0.98 -10.01
N LYS A 41 13.43 1.23 -10.99
CA LYS A 41 13.67 0.98 -12.42
C LYS A 41 14.22 2.20 -13.18
N GLY A 42 13.83 3.41 -12.77
CA GLY A 42 14.11 4.65 -13.49
C GLY A 42 15.37 5.40 -13.04
N SER A 43 15.70 5.38 -11.74
CA SER A 43 16.81 6.16 -11.19
C SER A 43 17.44 5.49 -9.96
N PRO A 44 18.67 4.97 -10.09
CA PRO A 44 19.43 4.41 -8.97
C PRO A 44 19.65 5.40 -7.82
N ARG A 45 19.73 6.71 -8.11
CA ARG A 45 19.92 7.77 -7.11
C ARG A 45 18.70 7.96 -6.22
N PHE A 46 17.51 8.09 -6.82
CA PHE A 46 16.27 8.25 -6.06
C PHE A 46 15.90 6.97 -5.30
N HIS A 47 16.18 5.81 -5.88
CA HIS A 47 16.00 4.54 -5.18
C HIS A 47 16.86 4.44 -3.91
N ARG A 48 18.15 4.82 -3.98
CA ARG A 48 19.01 4.87 -2.77
C ARG A 48 18.50 5.88 -1.75
N TRP A 49 18.15 7.09 -2.18
CA TRP A 49 17.59 8.11 -1.28
C TRP A 49 16.35 7.60 -0.54
N LEU A 50 15.47 6.86 -1.22
CA LEU A 50 14.27 6.31 -0.61
C LEU A 50 14.57 5.21 0.42
N ILE A 51 15.53 4.33 0.13
CA ILE A 51 15.97 3.26 1.04
C ILE A 51 16.75 3.83 2.24
N GLU A 52 17.48 4.92 2.04
CA GLU A 52 18.23 5.60 3.12
C GLU A 52 17.35 6.57 3.93
N HIS A 53 16.10 6.81 3.50
CA HIS A 53 15.22 7.75 4.18
C HIS A 53 14.77 7.23 5.55
N GLN A 54 14.88 8.05 6.59
CA GLN A 54 14.61 7.66 7.99
C GLN A 54 13.21 7.06 8.22
N HIS A 55 12.20 7.51 7.45
CA HIS A 55 10.82 7.05 7.61
C HIS A 55 10.48 5.80 6.77
N PHE A 56 11.06 5.66 5.57
CA PHE A 56 10.71 4.58 4.63
C PHE A 56 11.74 3.45 4.62
N GLY A 57 13.01 3.80 4.82
CA GLY A 57 14.16 2.89 4.80
C GLY A 57 14.04 1.70 5.72
N PRO A 58 13.68 1.89 7.02
CA PRO A 58 13.54 0.77 7.94
C PRO A 58 12.49 -0.26 7.49
N ALA A 59 11.35 0.20 6.97
CA ALA A 59 10.29 -0.68 6.48
C ALA A 59 10.70 -1.43 5.21
N ILE A 60 11.42 -0.77 4.29
CA ILE A 60 11.92 -1.39 3.06
C ILE A 60 13.03 -2.41 3.38
N ALA A 61 13.94 -2.10 4.31
CA ALA A 61 14.98 -3.02 4.77
C ALA A 61 14.40 -4.27 5.43
N ALA A 62 13.45 -4.09 6.37
CA ALA A 62 12.76 -5.19 7.04
C ALA A 62 12.02 -6.12 6.04
N TRP A 63 11.43 -5.54 5.00
CA TRP A 63 10.83 -6.30 3.91
C TRP A 63 11.86 -7.09 3.09
N ASN A 64 12.98 -6.47 2.71
CA ASN A 64 14.02 -7.14 1.92
C ASN A 64 14.71 -8.29 2.67
N GLU A 65 14.95 -8.13 3.99
CA GLU A 65 15.66 -9.12 4.79
C GLU A 65 14.77 -10.27 5.26
N ARG A 66 13.55 -9.94 5.72
CA ARG A 66 12.69 -10.90 6.44
C ARG A 66 11.29 -11.03 5.87
N ARG A 67 10.97 -10.28 4.80
CA ARG A 67 9.59 -10.10 4.31
C ARG A 67 8.64 -9.73 5.44
N ALA A 68 9.12 -8.87 6.33
CA ALA A 68 8.42 -8.48 7.53
C ALA A 68 7.52 -7.26 7.28
N VAL A 69 6.35 -7.25 7.91
CA VAL A 69 5.36 -6.16 7.79
C VAL A 69 5.12 -5.58 9.18
N PRO A 70 5.21 -4.26 9.38
CA PRO A 70 5.01 -3.65 10.70
C PRO A 70 3.58 -3.88 11.21
N ARG A 71 3.44 -4.12 12.51
CA ARG A 71 2.14 -4.36 13.16
C ARG A 71 1.16 -3.21 12.96
N SER A 72 1.64 -1.98 13.01
CA SER A 72 0.83 -0.78 12.74
C SER A 72 0.22 -0.81 11.34
N GLY A 73 0.97 -1.29 10.34
CA GLY A 73 0.48 -1.48 8.97
C GLY A 73 -0.60 -2.56 8.86
N LYS A 74 -0.40 -3.70 9.54
CA LYS A 74 -1.42 -4.79 9.60
C LYS A 74 -2.73 -4.29 10.22
N ILE A 75 -2.64 -3.57 11.34
CA ILE A 75 -3.80 -3.01 12.05
C ILE A 75 -4.50 -1.95 11.19
N ALA A 76 -3.77 -1.01 10.61
CA ALA A 76 -4.33 0.02 9.75
C ALA A 76 -5.06 -0.58 8.53
N ALA A 77 -4.45 -1.57 7.87
CA ALA A 77 -5.07 -2.28 6.75
C ALA A 77 -6.35 -3.02 7.18
N SER A 78 -6.33 -3.72 8.32
CA SER A 78 -7.52 -4.38 8.87
C SER A 78 -8.65 -3.39 9.19
N LEU A 79 -8.33 -2.24 9.80
CA LEU A 79 -9.31 -1.20 10.12
C LEU A 79 -9.93 -0.59 8.86
N MET A 80 -9.11 -0.21 7.87
CA MET A 80 -9.61 0.35 6.61
C MET A 80 -10.50 -0.64 5.86
N LEU A 81 -10.13 -1.92 5.85
CA LEU A 81 -10.95 -2.96 5.26
C LEU A 81 -12.27 -3.15 5.99
N ALA A 82 -12.26 -3.18 7.32
CA ALA A 82 -13.49 -3.26 8.12
C ALA A 82 -14.43 -2.11 7.77
N VAL A 83 -13.92 -0.87 7.77
CA VAL A 83 -14.70 0.32 7.40
C VAL A 83 -15.27 0.18 5.97
N SER A 84 -14.43 -0.16 4.99
CA SER A 84 -14.85 -0.28 3.59
C SER A 84 -15.93 -1.35 3.37
N VAL A 85 -15.78 -2.52 3.99
CA VAL A 85 -16.78 -3.60 3.91
C VAL A 85 -18.07 -3.19 4.62
N SER A 86 -17.98 -2.62 5.83
CA SER A 86 -19.16 -2.13 6.56
C SER A 86 -19.93 -1.07 5.78
N THR A 87 -19.24 -0.09 5.20
CA THR A 87 -19.87 0.95 4.36
C THR A 87 -20.52 0.34 3.13
N THR A 88 -19.83 -0.59 2.45
CA THR A 88 -20.38 -1.26 1.26
C THR A 88 -21.65 -2.05 1.58
N LEU A 89 -21.66 -2.82 2.68
CA LEU A 89 -22.84 -3.58 3.12
C LEU A 89 -24.00 -2.65 3.51
N TYR A 90 -23.70 -1.52 4.18
CA TYR A 90 -24.72 -0.55 4.57
C TYR A 90 -25.40 0.12 3.37
N PHE A 91 -24.65 0.48 2.32
CA PHE A 91 -25.21 1.19 1.16
C PHE A 91 -25.82 0.27 0.10
N LEU A 92 -25.24 -0.90 -0.16
CA LEU A 92 -25.67 -1.78 -1.27
C LEU A 92 -26.74 -2.80 -0.86
N GLY A 93 -26.87 -3.12 0.43
CA GLY A 93 -27.86 -4.06 0.96
C GLY A 93 -27.76 -5.48 0.35
N ASP A 94 -28.81 -6.29 0.57
CA ASP A 94 -28.83 -7.71 0.17
C ASP A 94 -28.83 -7.94 -1.35
N ARG A 95 -29.20 -6.93 -2.15
CA ARG A 95 -29.35 -7.04 -3.60
C ARG A 95 -28.05 -7.45 -4.31
N TYR A 96 -26.90 -7.07 -3.76
CA TYR A 96 -25.58 -7.38 -4.32
C TYR A 96 -24.77 -8.35 -3.44
N PHE A 97 -25.39 -8.98 -2.45
CA PHE A 97 -24.71 -9.84 -1.48
C PHE A 97 -23.92 -10.97 -2.15
N ALA A 98 -24.49 -11.60 -3.18
CA ALA A 98 -23.84 -12.66 -3.95
C ALA A 98 -22.54 -12.21 -4.65
N PHE A 99 -22.39 -10.91 -4.98
CA PHE A 99 -21.18 -10.36 -5.58
C PHE A 99 -20.20 -9.81 -4.53
N ILE A 100 -20.71 -9.25 -3.43
CA ILE A 100 -19.90 -8.68 -2.35
C ILE A 100 -19.21 -9.80 -1.55
N LEU A 101 -19.91 -10.89 -1.25
CA LEU A 101 -19.40 -11.99 -0.43
C LEU A 101 -18.08 -12.59 -0.96
N PRO A 102 -17.95 -13.01 -2.23
CA PRO A 102 -16.69 -13.57 -2.72
C PRO A 102 -15.54 -12.55 -2.68
N LEU A 103 -15.81 -11.26 -2.92
CA LEU A 103 -14.81 -10.20 -2.84
C LEU A 103 -14.31 -10.02 -1.40
N VAL A 104 -15.22 -10.00 -0.42
CA VAL A 104 -14.87 -9.92 1.01
C VAL A 104 -14.05 -11.13 1.43
N LEU A 105 -14.44 -12.35 1.03
CA LEU A 105 -13.69 -13.57 1.32
C LEU A 105 -12.28 -13.54 0.73
N LEU A 106 -12.12 -13.08 -0.51
CA LEU A 106 -10.81 -12.91 -1.15
C LEU A 106 -9.94 -11.94 -0.35
N ILE A 107 -10.48 -10.79 0.03
CA ILE A 107 -9.77 -9.78 0.82
C ILE A 107 -9.37 -10.34 2.19
N LEU A 108 -10.26 -11.07 2.87
CA LEU A 108 -9.96 -11.71 4.15
C LEU A 108 -8.86 -12.77 4.01
N ALA A 109 -8.87 -13.57 2.94
CA ALA A 109 -7.80 -14.54 2.67
C ALA A 109 -6.44 -13.85 2.50
N VAL A 110 -6.39 -12.74 1.77
CA VAL A 110 -5.18 -11.91 1.63
C VAL A 110 -4.75 -11.36 2.99
N MET A 111 -5.68 -10.87 3.82
CA MET A 111 -5.34 -10.37 5.15
C MET A 111 -4.81 -11.46 6.07
N ILE A 112 -5.40 -12.65 6.06
CA ILE A 112 -4.88 -13.80 6.81
C ILE A 112 -3.45 -14.12 6.37
N TRP A 113 -3.18 -14.07 5.07
CA TRP A 113 -1.83 -14.25 4.55
C TRP A 113 -0.87 -13.15 5.05
N VAL A 114 -1.27 -11.88 4.99
CA VAL A 114 -0.48 -10.74 5.51
C VAL A 114 -0.19 -10.90 7.01
N TRP A 115 -1.15 -11.38 7.80
CA TRP A 115 -0.95 -11.62 9.22
C TRP A 115 -0.01 -12.78 9.53
N ARG A 116 0.19 -13.72 8.59
CA ARG A 116 1.21 -14.79 8.71
C ARG A 116 2.63 -14.31 8.44
N LEU A 117 2.83 -13.13 7.83
CA LEU A 117 4.16 -12.59 7.62
C LEU A 117 4.78 -12.18 8.97
N PRO A 118 6.11 -12.33 9.15
CA PRO A 118 6.79 -11.92 10.36
C PRO A 118 6.59 -10.41 10.63
N ASP A 119 6.61 -10.04 11.91
CA ASP A 119 6.52 -8.64 12.32
C ASP A 119 7.88 -7.97 12.12
N ALA A 120 7.86 -6.74 11.59
CA ALA A 120 9.04 -5.88 11.41
C ALA A 120 9.35 -5.09 12.68
#